data_AF-A0A536YS93-F1
#
_entry.id   AF-A0A536YS93-F1
#
_cell.length_a   1.000
_cell.length_b   1.000
_cell.length_c   1.000
_cell.angle_alpha   90.00
_cell.angle_beta   90.00
_cell.angle_gamma   90.00
#
_symmetry.space_group_name_H-M   'P 1'
#
loop_
_entity.id
_entity.type
_entity.pdbx_description
1 polymer ?
#
loop_
_entity_poly.entity_id
_entity_poly.type
_entity_poly.pdbx_seq_one_letter_code
_entity_poly.pdbx_strand_id
1 'polypeptide(L)'
;MLTALGGCTLEPTHTGATRDDGPGGPLSSDPDRIADARPRSEPLNPGANSPYTALGRKYVPYQSLTPYRQRGLASWYGRKFHGRPTSSGERYDMYAMTAAHTILPIPSYARVTNLSNGRSVVVRVNDRGPFHPERIIDLSYAAAYKLGFVNAGSVRVEVEAILPRSSAAAREPPALESMAAVR
;
A
#
# COMPACT_ATOMS: atom_id res chain seq x y z
N MET A 1 18.66 12.68 -53.09
CA MET A 1 18.03 11.42 -52.65
C MET A 1 17.91 11.51 -51.14
N LEU A 2 16.70 11.80 -50.65
CA LEU A 2 16.46 12.28 -49.28
C LEU A 2 16.48 11.10 -48.29
N THR A 3 17.36 11.21 -47.30
CA THR A 3 17.51 10.32 -46.13
C THR A 3 16.27 10.43 -45.23
N ALA A 4 15.65 9.30 -44.91
CA ALA A 4 14.62 9.22 -43.87
C ALA A 4 15.17 8.36 -42.71
N LEU A 5 15.52 9.02 -41.61
CA LEU A 5 15.80 8.39 -40.32
C LEU A 5 14.47 8.20 -39.59
N GLY A 6 14.07 6.95 -39.39
CA GLY A 6 12.90 6.58 -38.59
C GLY A 6 13.17 6.84 -37.11
N GLY A 7 12.44 7.80 -36.53
CA GLY A 7 12.44 8.05 -35.09
C GLY A 7 11.62 6.97 -34.37
N CYS A 8 12.26 6.21 -33.49
CA CYS A 8 11.55 5.40 -32.50
C CYS A 8 10.91 6.34 -31.47
N THR A 9 9.59 6.45 -31.51
CA THR A 9 8.80 7.09 -30.45
C THR A 9 8.75 6.14 -29.25
N LEU A 10 9.52 6.44 -28.20
CA LEU A 10 9.35 5.81 -26.89
C LEU A 10 8.04 6.33 -26.28
N GLU A 11 7.00 5.51 -26.30
CA GLU A 11 5.75 5.82 -25.61
C GLU A 11 5.98 5.88 -24.08
N PRO A 12 5.37 6.84 -23.37
CA PRO A 12 5.49 6.92 -21.92
C PRO A 12 4.87 5.68 -21.31
N THR A 13 5.70 4.88 -20.62
CA THR A 13 5.27 3.64 -19.99
C THR A 13 4.33 3.96 -18.83
N HIS A 14 3.02 3.82 -19.04
CA HIS A 14 2.04 3.79 -17.96
C HIS A 14 2.36 2.57 -17.07
N THR A 15 2.99 2.79 -15.92
CA THR A 15 3.28 1.70 -14.96
C THR A 15 2.09 1.36 -14.07
N GLY A 16 1.03 2.17 -14.11
CA GLY A 16 -0.24 1.85 -13.45
C GLY A 16 -0.98 0.79 -14.24
N ALA A 17 -1.55 -0.18 -13.54
CA ALA A 17 -2.27 -1.26 -14.17
C ALA A 17 -3.58 -0.79 -14.81
N THR A 18 -3.88 -1.40 -15.94
CA THR A 18 -5.10 -1.21 -16.72
C THR A 18 -6.10 -2.32 -16.41
N ARG A 19 -7.34 -2.23 -16.91
CA ARG A 19 -8.36 -3.28 -16.72
C ARG A 19 -7.85 -4.69 -17.07
N ASP A 20 -7.01 -4.80 -18.11
CA ASP A 20 -6.50 -6.08 -18.64
C ASP A 20 -5.40 -6.68 -17.77
N ASP A 21 -4.78 -5.86 -16.92
CA ASP A 21 -3.78 -6.26 -15.96
C ASP A 21 -4.38 -6.94 -14.70
N GLY A 22 -5.70 -7.09 -14.64
CA GLY A 22 -6.43 -7.79 -13.55
C GLY A 22 -6.21 -9.31 -13.57
N PRO A 23 -7.04 -10.12 -12.92
CA PRO A 23 -7.02 -11.58 -13.04
C PRO A 23 -7.25 -12.06 -14.48
N GLY A 24 -6.59 -13.14 -14.89
CA GLY A 24 -6.63 -13.67 -16.27
C GLY A 24 -7.82 -14.57 -16.59
N GLY A 25 -8.82 -14.54 -15.72
CA GLY A 25 -9.99 -15.40 -15.76
C GLY A 25 -10.94 -15.03 -14.60
N PRO A 26 -12.02 -15.80 -14.41
CA PRO A 26 -12.93 -15.60 -13.30
C PRO A 26 -12.15 -15.56 -11.99
N LEU A 27 -12.47 -14.58 -11.15
CA LEU A 27 -11.93 -14.49 -9.80
C LEU A 27 -12.23 -15.79 -9.05
N SER A 28 -11.19 -16.50 -8.60
CA SER A 28 -11.33 -17.73 -7.81
C SER A 28 -11.94 -17.45 -6.43
N SER A 29 -11.89 -16.19 -5.98
CA SER A 29 -12.47 -15.70 -4.74
C SER A 29 -13.10 -14.33 -4.97
N ASP A 30 -14.28 -14.12 -4.39
CA ASP A 30 -14.99 -12.83 -4.40
C ASP A 30 -14.16 -11.77 -3.65
N PRO A 31 -13.63 -10.73 -4.34
CA PRO A 31 -12.78 -9.73 -3.71
C PRO A 31 -13.47 -8.94 -2.60
N ASP A 32 -14.80 -8.83 -2.63
CA ASP A 32 -15.55 -8.15 -1.57
C ASP A 32 -15.50 -8.91 -0.24
N ARG A 33 -15.20 -10.23 -0.27
CA ARG A 33 -15.04 -11.07 0.93
C ARG A 33 -13.63 -11.05 1.51
N ILE A 34 -12.67 -10.44 0.80
CA ILE A 34 -11.29 -10.34 1.29
C ILE A 34 -11.27 -9.35 2.44
N ALA A 35 -10.89 -9.82 3.63
CA ALA A 35 -10.77 -8.97 4.80
C ALA A 35 -9.66 -7.95 4.62
N ASP A 36 -9.87 -6.74 5.14
CA ASP A 36 -8.86 -5.69 5.21
C ASP A 36 -7.62 -6.15 6.00
N ALA A 37 -6.47 -5.53 5.71
CA ALA A 37 -5.27 -5.79 6.50
C ALA A 37 -5.50 -5.41 7.96
N ARG A 38 -5.12 -6.29 8.89
CA ARG A 38 -5.22 -6.04 10.33
C ARG A 38 -3.93 -5.38 10.83
N PRO A 39 -3.98 -4.13 11.33
CA PRO A 39 -2.80 -3.47 11.88
C PRO A 39 -2.19 -4.26 13.04
N ARG A 40 -0.87 -4.45 13.00
CA ARG A 40 -0.08 -5.16 14.01
C ARG A 40 1.18 -4.38 14.32
N SER A 41 1.65 -4.49 15.56
CA SER A 41 2.98 -4.01 15.93
C SER A 41 4.01 -5.03 15.46
N GLU A 42 4.78 -4.67 14.43
CA GLU A 42 5.80 -5.53 13.83
C GLU A 42 7.14 -4.80 13.76
N PRO A 43 8.28 -5.52 13.89
CA PRO A 43 9.59 -4.93 13.67
C PRO A 43 9.72 -4.34 12.26
N LEU A 44 10.27 -3.14 12.15
CA LEU A 44 10.57 -2.51 10.86
C LEU A 44 11.71 -3.25 10.16
N ASN A 45 11.62 -3.37 8.84
CA ASN A 45 12.66 -3.97 8.00
C ASN A 45 13.76 -2.93 7.71
N PRO A 46 14.99 -3.06 8.26
CA PRO A 46 16.03 -2.04 8.10
C PRO A 46 16.47 -1.85 6.64
N GLY A 47 16.54 -2.95 5.88
CA GLY A 47 16.94 -2.92 4.47
C GLY A 47 15.91 -2.19 3.60
N ALA A 48 14.63 -2.54 3.75
CA ALA A 48 13.54 -1.91 3.01
C ALA A 48 13.32 -0.43 3.41
N ASN A 49 13.77 -0.01 4.60
CA ASN A 49 13.67 1.36 5.10
C ASN A 49 14.94 2.19 4.91
N SER A 50 15.99 1.64 4.30
CA SER A 50 17.20 2.40 4.00
C SER A 50 16.94 3.41 2.86
N PRO A 51 17.62 4.57 2.84
CA PRO A 51 17.55 5.50 1.70
C PRO A 51 17.88 4.79 0.39
N TYR A 52 17.14 5.10 -0.67
CA TYR A 52 17.27 4.41 -1.95
C TYR A 52 17.08 5.36 -3.13
N THR A 53 17.51 4.92 -4.31
CA THR A 53 17.31 5.65 -5.57
C THR A 53 16.48 4.79 -6.51
N ALA A 54 15.45 5.38 -7.11
CA ALA A 54 14.65 4.74 -8.15
C ALA A 54 14.34 5.75 -9.26
N LEU A 55 14.56 5.34 -10.52
CA LEU A 55 14.38 6.20 -11.70
C LEU A 55 15.06 7.57 -11.58
N GLY A 56 16.30 7.60 -11.07
CA GLY A 56 17.09 8.82 -10.90
C GLY A 56 16.66 9.73 -9.74
N ARG A 57 15.65 9.35 -8.95
CA ARG A 57 15.18 10.12 -7.78
C ARG A 57 15.56 9.43 -6.48
N LYS A 58 16.06 10.20 -5.53
CA LYS A 58 16.39 9.74 -4.17
C LYS A 58 15.16 9.82 -3.27
N TYR A 59 14.93 8.77 -2.49
CA TYR A 59 13.86 8.66 -1.51
C TYR A 59 14.47 8.33 -0.14
N VAL A 60 13.85 8.88 0.92
CA VAL A 60 14.28 8.66 2.30
C VAL A 60 13.05 8.20 3.10
N PRO A 61 12.87 6.89 3.28
CA PRO A 61 11.79 6.37 4.11
C PRO A 61 11.88 6.82 5.56
N TYR A 62 10.72 6.92 6.21
CA TYR A 62 10.67 7.13 7.64
C TYR A 62 11.25 5.92 8.37
N GLN A 63 12.05 6.19 9.40
CA GLN A 63 12.73 5.18 10.22
C GLN A 63 11.87 4.69 11.40
N SER A 64 10.70 5.30 11.61
CA SER A 64 9.76 4.97 12.67
C SER A 64 8.33 5.19 12.21
N LEU A 65 7.39 4.49 12.85
CA LEU A 65 5.96 4.70 12.63
C LEU A 65 5.57 6.06 13.24
N THR A 66 5.12 6.98 12.38
CA THR A 66 4.71 8.34 12.77
C THR A 66 3.36 8.67 12.13
N PRO A 67 2.59 9.61 12.71
CA PRO A 67 1.38 10.10 12.07
C PRO A 67 1.67 10.59 10.65
N TYR A 68 0.87 10.15 9.70
CA TYR A 68 0.98 10.55 8.31
C TYR A 68 -0.40 10.67 7.70
N ARG A 69 -0.59 11.72 6.91
CA ARG A 69 -1.83 11.98 6.16
C ARG A 69 -1.50 12.73 4.89
N GLN A 70 -1.86 12.18 3.74
CA GLN A 70 -1.62 12.83 2.44
C GLN A 70 -2.75 12.52 1.46
N ARG A 71 -3.10 13.51 0.63
CA ARG A 71 -3.98 13.32 -0.53
C ARG A 71 -3.16 13.29 -1.81
N GLY A 72 -3.56 12.45 -2.77
CA GLY A 72 -2.85 12.31 -4.04
C GLY A 72 -3.49 11.27 -4.94
N LEU A 73 -2.86 10.95 -6.07
CA LEU A 73 -3.33 9.87 -6.94
C LEU A 73 -2.89 8.52 -6.41
N ALA A 74 -3.81 7.57 -6.39
CA ALA A 74 -3.50 6.15 -6.28
C ALA A 74 -3.53 5.49 -7.66
N SER A 75 -2.73 4.45 -7.84
CA SER A 75 -2.99 3.42 -8.87
C SER A 75 -2.94 2.04 -8.25
N TRP A 76 -2.81 0.99 -9.08
CA TRP A 76 -2.63 -0.38 -8.63
C TRP A 76 -1.68 -1.13 -9.55
N TYR A 77 -1.06 -2.23 -9.09
CA TYR A 77 -0.16 -3.04 -9.92
C TYR A 77 -0.81 -4.31 -10.44
N GLY A 78 -0.46 -4.60 -11.70
CA GLY A 78 -1.03 -5.67 -12.49
C GLY A 78 -0.49 -7.05 -12.20
N ARG A 79 -1.12 -8.05 -12.82
CA ARG A 79 -0.79 -9.48 -12.78
C ARG A 79 0.68 -9.78 -13.05
N LYS A 80 1.37 -8.99 -13.88
CA LYS A 80 2.80 -9.19 -14.20
C LYS A 80 3.72 -9.18 -12.98
N PHE A 81 3.30 -8.54 -11.90
CA PHE A 81 4.05 -8.51 -10.64
C PHE A 81 3.71 -9.67 -9.72
N HIS A 82 2.59 -10.36 -9.94
CA HIS A 82 2.10 -11.40 -9.05
C HIS A 82 3.16 -12.49 -8.84
N GLY A 83 3.40 -12.88 -7.59
CA GLY A 83 4.42 -13.84 -7.18
C GLY A 83 5.86 -13.29 -7.13
N ARG A 84 6.13 -12.07 -7.61
CA ARG A 84 7.47 -11.45 -7.53
C ARG A 84 7.75 -10.91 -6.11
N PRO A 85 9.02 -10.88 -5.68
CA PRO A 85 9.37 -10.30 -4.39
C PRO A 85 9.08 -8.78 -4.38
N THR A 86 8.51 -8.33 -3.27
CA THR A 86 8.39 -6.92 -2.89
C THR A 86 9.65 -6.44 -2.16
N SER A 87 9.74 -5.14 -1.88
CA SER A 87 10.84 -4.56 -1.11
C SER A 87 10.93 -5.07 0.33
N SER A 88 9.84 -5.60 0.90
CA SER A 88 9.88 -6.29 2.20
C SER A 88 10.51 -7.69 2.12
N GLY A 89 10.61 -8.27 0.92
CA GLY A 89 10.94 -9.68 0.68
C GLY A 89 9.72 -10.59 0.55
N GLU A 90 8.52 -10.15 0.97
CA GLU A 90 7.27 -10.88 0.77
C GLU A 90 6.94 -10.99 -0.73
N ARG A 91 6.32 -12.09 -1.18
CA ARG A 91 5.83 -12.20 -2.57
C ARG A 91 4.57 -11.35 -2.74
N TYR A 92 4.49 -10.59 -3.82
CA TYR A 92 3.28 -9.83 -4.14
C TYR A 92 2.12 -10.77 -4.49
N ASP A 93 1.06 -10.68 -3.71
CA ASP A 93 -0.23 -11.30 -3.99
C ASP A 93 -1.23 -10.22 -4.37
N MET A 94 -1.80 -10.32 -5.57
CA MET A 94 -2.77 -9.34 -6.05
C MET A 94 -4.11 -9.42 -5.31
N TYR A 95 -4.37 -10.53 -4.62
CA TYR A 95 -5.53 -10.76 -3.78
C TYR A 95 -5.28 -10.43 -2.30
N ALA A 96 -4.07 -10.03 -1.92
CA ALA A 96 -3.79 -9.54 -0.57
C ALA A 96 -4.14 -8.05 -0.43
N MET A 97 -4.40 -7.59 0.78
CA MET A 97 -4.65 -6.16 1.08
C MET A 97 -3.32 -5.43 1.34
N THR A 98 -2.54 -5.23 0.28
CA THR A 98 -1.19 -4.66 0.33
C THR A 98 -1.04 -3.41 -0.55
N ALA A 99 0.03 -2.65 -0.30
CA ALA A 99 0.39 -1.45 -1.05
C ALA A 99 1.90 -1.22 -1.08
N ALA A 100 2.36 -0.42 -2.04
CA ALA A 100 3.68 0.21 -2.02
C ALA A 100 3.54 1.69 -1.77
N HIS A 101 4.52 2.20 -1.02
CA HIS A 101 4.65 3.61 -0.73
C HIS A 101 6.13 4.00 -0.74
N THR A 102 6.42 5.21 -1.22
CA THR A 102 7.79 5.72 -1.36
C THR A 102 8.50 5.94 -0.02
N ILE A 103 7.78 6.42 1.00
CA ILE A 103 8.38 6.83 2.28
C ILE A 103 7.77 6.21 3.54
N LEU A 104 6.53 5.69 3.52
CA LEU A 104 5.97 5.04 4.71
C LEU A 104 6.83 3.84 5.12
N PRO A 105 7.05 3.59 6.42
CA PRO A 105 7.89 2.48 6.86
C PRO A 105 7.38 1.12 6.36
N ILE A 106 8.29 0.17 6.15
CA ILE A 106 7.96 -1.23 5.84
C ILE A 106 8.34 -2.12 7.03
N PRO A 107 7.43 -2.98 7.54
CA PRO A 107 6.00 -2.91 7.29
C PRO A 107 5.34 -1.73 8.01
N SER A 108 4.25 -1.22 7.44
CA SER A 108 3.31 -0.35 8.16
C SER A 108 1.89 -0.59 7.63
N TYR A 109 0.91 0.12 8.19
CA TYR A 109 -0.48 -0.01 7.80
C TYR A 109 -1.06 1.37 7.48
N ALA A 110 -1.93 1.44 6.48
CA ALA A 110 -2.59 2.68 6.11
C ALA A 110 -4.06 2.45 5.81
N ARG A 111 -4.90 3.41 6.24
CA ARG A 111 -6.24 3.57 5.71
C ARG A 111 -6.14 4.35 4.42
N VAL A 112 -6.80 3.85 3.38
CA VAL A 112 -6.87 4.51 2.08
C VAL A 112 -8.32 4.75 1.77
N THR A 113 -8.68 6.00 1.54
CA THR A 113 -10.05 6.43 1.25
C THR A 113 -10.12 6.97 -0.17
N ASN A 114 -10.97 6.40 -1.00
CA ASN A 114 -11.26 6.94 -2.32
C ASN A 114 -12.15 8.18 -2.18
N LEU A 115 -11.65 9.33 -2.60
CA LEU A 115 -12.31 10.62 -2.40
C LEU A 115 -13.53 10.82 -3.30
N SER A 116 -13.70 10.04 -4.38
CA SER A 116 -14.85 10.18 -5.27
C SER A 116 -16.10 9.45 -4.77
N ASN A 117 -15.94 8.40 -3.97
CA ASN A 117 -17.06 7.55 -3.52
C ASN A 117 -17.08 7.28 -2.01
N GLY A 118 -16.11 7.77 -1.25
CA GLY A 118 -16.03 7.62 0.20
C GLY A 118 -15.69 6.20 0.69
N ARG A 119 -15.47 5.23 -0.21
CA ARG A 119 -15.06 3.87 0.17
C ARG A 119 -13.67 3.92 0.78
N SER A 120 -13.44 3.13 1.82
CA SER A 120 -12.12 3.02 2.46
C SER A 120 -11.72 1.57 2.69
N VAL A 121 -10.42 1.32 2.69
CA VAL A 121 -9.81 0.04 3.02
C VAL A 121 -8.59 0.23 3.90
N VAL A 122 -8.22 -0.79 4.66
CA VAL A 122 -6.92 -0.87 5.34
C VAL A 122 -5.99 -1.81 4.57
N VAL A 123 -4.77 -1.32 4.30
CA VAL A 123 -3.72 -2.06 3.60
C VAL A 123 -2.44 -2.13 4.43
N ARG A 124 -1.66 -3.20 4.21
CA ARG A 124 -0.27 -3.31 4.68
C ARG A 124 0.66 -2.71 3.62
N VAL A 125 1.50 -1.77 4.02
CA VAL A 125 2.60 -1.27 3.18
C VAL A 125 3.76 -2.25 3.29
N ASN A 126 4.06 -2.96 2.19
CA ASN A 126 5.14 -3.95 2.14
C ASN A 126 6.09 -3.78 0.94
N ASP A 127 5.91 -2.72 0.15
CA ASP A 127 6.72 -2.49 -1.04
C ASP A 127 7.07 -0.99 -1.26
N ARG A 128 7.98 -0.71 -2.20
CA ARG A 128 8.41 0.63 -2.63
C ARG A 128 7.88 1.01 -4.00
N GLY A 129 7.55 2.28 -4.13
CA GLY A 129 6.82 2.84 -5.27
C GLY A 129 5.62 3.65 -4.76
N PRO A 130 4.80 4.25 -5.63
CA PRO A 130 5.03 4.46 -7.06
C PRO A 130 6.26 5.32 -7.35
N PHE A 131 6.89 5.11 -8.50
CA PHE A 131 7.97 5.97 -8.99
C PHE A 131 7.50 6.99 -10.05
N HIS A 132 6.19 7.20 -10.13
CA HIS A 132 5.57 8.27 -10.93
C HIS A 132 5.25 9.46 -10.01
N PRO A 133 5.69 10.68 -10.36
CA PRO A 133 5.67 11.82 -9.45
C PRO A 133 4.29 12.23 -8.96
N GLU A 134 3.23 11.95 -9.72
CA GLU A 134 1.86 12.35 -9.35
C GLU A 134 1.15 11.34 -8.43
N ARG A 135 1.68 10.11 -8.35
CA ARG A 135 1.08 9.03 -7.56
C ARG A 135 1.74 8.97 -6.19
N ILE A 136 0.94 8.72 -5.17
CA ILE A 136 1.41 8.65 -3.77
C ILE A 136 1.40 7.22 -3.23
N ILE A 137 0.57 6.35 -3.81
CA ILE A 137 0.41 4.97 -3.40
C ILE A 137 -0.01 4.13 -4.60
N ASP A 138 0.54 2.93 -4.70
CA ASP A 138 0.04 1.93 -5.64
C ASP A 138 -0.51 0.75 -4.82
N LEU A 139 -1.72 0.29 -5.14
CA LEU A 139 -2.48 -0.68 -4.37
C LEU A 139 -2.45 -2.07 -5.02
N SER A 140 -2.75 -3.10 -4.25
CA SER A 140 -3.08 -4.41 -4.82
C SER A 140 -4.37 -4.35 -5.63
N TYR A 141 -4.59 -5.34 -6.50
CA TYR A 141 -5.85 -5.46 -7.25
C TYR A 141 -7.06 -5.56 -6.31
N ALA A 142 -7.00 -6.38 -5.26
CA ALA A 142 -8.08 -6.51 -4.28
C ALA A 142 -8.42 -5.18 -3.59
N ALA A 143 -7.40 -4.43 -3.15
CA ALA A 143 -7.61 -3.11 -2.55
C ALA A 143 -8.24 -2.12 -3.55
N ALA A 144 -7.78 -2.10 -4.79
CA ALA A 144 -8.33 -1.25 -5.84
C ALA A 144 -9.77 -1.62 -6.21
N TYR A 145 -10.10 -2.92 -6.21
CA TYR A 145 -11.45 -3.43 -6.44
C TYR A 145 -12.39 -2.94 -5.35
N LYS A 146 -12.01 -3.13 -4.08
CA LYS A 146 -12.79 -2.69 -2.92
C LYS A 146 -12.92 -1.18 -2.81
N LEU A 147 -12.01 -0.41 -3.41
CA LEU A 147 -12.12 1.05 -3.53
C LEU A 147 -12.90 1.49 -4.77
N GLY A 148 -13.23 0.57 -5.67
CA GLY A 148 -14.07 0.81 -6.85
C GLY A 148 -13.38 1.58 -7.97
N PHE A 149 -12.07 1.41 -8.17
CA PHE A 149 -11.35 2.15 -9.22
C PHE A 149 -10.51 1.29 -10.18
N VAL A 150 -10.60 -0.05 -10.14
CA VAL A 150 -9.88 -0.95 -11.06
C VAL A 150 -10.01 -0.51 -12.53
N ASN A 151 -11.23 -0.24 -12.99
CA ASN A 151 -11.48 0.16 -14.38
C ASN A 151 -11.00 1.56 -14.73
N ALA A 152 -10.83 2.44 -13.74
CA ALA A 152 -10.33 3.80 -13.94
C ALA A 152 -8.78 3.84 -14.00
N GLY A 153 -8.10 2.78 -13.55
CA GLY A 153 -6.64 2.70 -13.44
C GLY A 153 -6.06 3.54 -12.29
N SER A 154 -6.59 4.75 -12.07
CA SER A 154 -6.19 5.64 -11.00
C SER A 154 -7.35 6.45 -10.42
N VAL A 155 -7.19 6.93 -9.18
CA VAL A 155 -8.19 7.77 -8.50
C VAL A 155 -7.52 8.67 -7.46
N ARG A 156 -8.16 9.79 -7.08
CA ARG A 156 -7.70 10.58 -5.93
C ARG A 156 -8.08 9.89 -4.63
N VAL A 157 -7.09 9.72 -3.76
CA VAL A 157 -7.26 9.11 -2.45
C VAL A 157 -6.72 10.02 -1.35
N GLU A 158 -7.13 9.72 -0.12
CA GLU A 158 -6.46 10.12 1.10
C GLU A 158 -5.81 8.87 1.74
N VAL A 159 -4.54 8.99 2.10
CA VAL A 159 -3.76 7.93 2.77
C VAL A 159 -3.46 8.40 4.18
N GLU A 160 -3.84 7.60 5.17
CA GLU A 160 -3.65 7.87 6.59
C GLU A 160 -2.91 6.70 7.24
N ALA A 161 -1.74 6.94 7.86
CA ALA A 161 -1.03 5.88 8.57
C ALA A 161 -1.81 5.45 9.82
N ILE A 162 -1.87 4.13 10.04
CA ILE A 162 -2.45 3.52 11.24
C ILE A 162 -1.30 3.10 12.15
N LEU A 163 -1.23 3.74 13.31
CA LEU A 163 -0.28 3.38 14.35
C LEU A 163 -0.88 2.24 15.19
N PRO A 164 -0.27 1.04 15.21
CA PRO A 164 -0.71 -0.02 16.11
C PRO A 164 -0.51 0.46 17.55
N ARG A 165 -1.51 0.27 18.41
CA ARG A 165 -1.35 0.52 19.84
C ARG A 165 -0.23 -0.36 20.36
N SER A 166 0.75 0.22 21.06
CA SER A 166 1.75 -0.57 21.76
C SER A 166 1.04 -1.41 22.81
N SER A 167 1.34 -2.70 22.88
CA SER A 167 0.79 -3.63 23.87
C SER A 167 1.13 -3.24 25.32
N ALA A 168 2.00 -2.25 25.53
CA ALA A 168 2.27 -1.66 26.85
C ALA A 168 1.04 -0.94 27.45
N ALA A 169 0.08 -0.50 26.64
CA ALA A 169 -1.16 0.14 27.12
C ALA A 169 -2.29 -0.88 27.42
N ALA A 170 -2.05 -2.18 27.24
CA ALA A 170 -3.02 -3.25 27.51
C ALA A 170 -2.73 -4.02 28.81
N ARG A 171 -1.86 -3.50 29.68
CA ARG A 171 -1.86 -3.90 31.08
C ARG A 171 -3.06 -3.24 31.75
N GLU A 172 -4.17 -3.97 31.79
CA GLU A 172 -5.23 -3.73 32.75
C GLU A 172 -4.58 -3.48 34.13
N PRO A 173 -4.87 -2.36 34.82
CA PRO A 173 -4.36 -2.19 36.18
C PRO A 173 -4.83 -3.41 37.00
N PRO A 174 -3.97 -4.00 37.85
CA PRO A 174 -4.41 -5.09 38.72
C PRO A 174 -5.67 -4.59 39.44
N ALA A 175 -6.76 -5.36 39.32
CA ALA A 175 -7.96 -5.09 40.07
C ALA A 175 -7.54 -4.88 41.53
N LEU A 176 -7.82 -3.69 42.08
CA LEU A 176 -7.66 -3.45 43.51
C LEU A 176 -8.47 -4.54 44.20
N GLU A 177 -7.80 -5.53 44.80
CA GLU A 177 -8.46 -6.39 45.75
C GLU A 177 -9.09 -5.49 46.81
N SER A 178 -10.40 -5.59 46.91
CA SER A 178 -11.18 -4.95 47.95
C SER A 178 -10.71 -5.51 49.30
N MET A 179 -9.73 -4.85 49.91
CA MET A 179 -9.61 -4.84 51.37
C MET A 179 -10.84 -4.11 51.94
N ALA A 180 -11.94 -4.84 52.05
CA ALA A 180 -13.00 -4.52 52.99
C ALA A 180 -12.52 -4.92 54.37
N ALA A 181 -12.02 -3.92 55.09
CA ALA A 181 -11.74 -3.99 56.50
C ALA A 181 -13.04 -4.02 57.32
N VAL A 182 -12.99 -4.69 58.48
CA VAL A 182 -13.81 -4.47 59.68
C VAL A 182 -15.27 -4.92 59.62
N ARG A 183 -15.55 -6.06 60.26
CA ARG A 183 -16.25 -6.14 61.55
C ARG A 183 -15.93 -7.45 62.27
#